data_AF-A0A2E4IBI7-F1
#
_entry.id   AF-A0A2E4IBI7-F1
#
_cell.length_a   1.000
_cell.length_b   1.000
_cell.length_c   1.000
_cell.angle_alpha   90.00
_cell.angle_beta   90.00
_cell.angle_gamma   90.00
#
_symmetry.space_group_name_H-M   'P 1'
#
loop_
_entity.id
_entity.type
_entity.pdbx_description
1 polymer ?
#
loop_
_entity_poly.entity_id
_entity_poly.type
_entity_poly.pdbx_seq_one_letter_code
_entity_poly.pdbx_strand_id
1 'polypeptide(L)'
;MDIERLNKRHSQENDMYYKVGFGLSSRLLSFRNGVFSLEIVIGKKWCKDYNSTAIELAHVWKKTHDELSYAIACKVFIVDPNSFEYKKDLIKSGIKPGYDARKGVIFNKDYLN
;
A
#
# COMPACT_ATOMS: atom_id res chain seq x y z
N MET A 1 -15.72 8.72 -4.50
CA MET A 1 -15.27 7.33 -4.28
C MET A 1 -15.21 7.07 -2.79
N ASP A 2 -15.82 5.99 -2.33
CA ASP A 2 -15.77 5.58 -0.91
C ASP A 2 -14.52 4.74 -0.67
N ILE A 3 -13.51 5.34 -0.03
CA ILE A 3 -12.22 4.72 0.25
C ILE A 3 -12.36 3.59 1.30
N GLU A 4 -13.27 3.73 2.26
CA GLU A 4 -13.45 2.72 3.31
C GLU A 4 -14.08 1.46 2.75
N ARG A 5 -15.10 1.61 1.90
CA ARG A 5 -15.72 0.48 1.19
C ARG A 5 -14.71 -0.23 0.29
N LEU A 6 -13.90 0.53 -0.44
CA LEU A 6 -12.86 -0.03 -1.32
C LEU A 6 -11.79 -0.80 -0.54
N ASN A 7 -11.32 -0.25 0.58
CA ASN A 7 -10.39 -0.94 1.47
C ASN A 7 -10.97 -2.23 2.05
N LYS A 8 -12.25 -2.23 2.46
CA LYS A 8 -12.92 -3.44 2.96
C LYS A 8 -12.98 -4.53 1.89
N ARG A 9 -13.36 -4.18 0.65
CA ARG A 9 -13.38 -5.11 -0.48
C ARG A 9 -11.98 -5.66 -0.77
N HIS A 10 -10.97 -4.80 -0.87
CA HIS A 10 -9.58 -5.22 -1.07
C HIS A 10 -9.10 -6.18 0.03
N SER A 11 -9.44 -5.88 1.29
CA SER A 11 -9.06 -6.70 2.43
C SER A 11 -9.67 -8.10 2.39
N GLN A 12 -10.90 -8.23 1.90
CA GLN A 12 -11.61 -9.51 1.80
C GLN A 12 -11.10 -10.36 0.63
N GLU A 13 -10.83 -9.73 -0.51
CA GLU A 13 -10.53 -10.43 -1.76
C GLU A 13 -9.04 -10.72 -1.95
N ASN A 14 -8.14 -9.79 -1.59
CA ASN A 14 -6.73 -9.84 -1.97
C ASN A 14 -5.77 -9.76 -0.78
N ASP A 15 -6.04 -8.90 0.21
CA ASP A 15 -5.14 -8.71 1.34
C ASP A 15 -5.06 -9.97 2.21
N MET A 16 -6.06 -10.84 2.22
CA MET A 16 -6.02 -12.07 3.03
C MET A 16 -4.89 -13.03 2.61
N TYR A 17 -4.64 -13.17 1.30
CA TYR A 17 -3.53 -13.97 0.79
C TYR A 17 -2.17 -13.35 1.14
N TYR A 18 -2.01 -12.05 0.89
CA TYR A 18 -0.76 -11.32 1.19
C TYR A 18 -0.47 -11.23 2.68
N LYS A 19 -1.49 -11.01 3.51
CA LYS A 19 -1.36 -10.83 4.96
C LYS A 19 -1.11 -12.14 5.69
N VAL A 20 -1.82 -13.21 5.36
CA VAL A 20 -1.64 -14.52 6.00
C VAL A 20 -0.40 -15.24 5.46
N GLY A 21 -0.22 -15.22 4.14
CA GLY A 21 0.90 -15.87 3.46
C GLY A 21 2.23 -15.17 3.72
N PHE A 22 2.27 -13.86 3.49
CA PHE A 22 3.51 -13.09 3.42
C PHE A 22 3.65 -12.01 4.49
N GLY A 23 2.66 -11.82 5.36
CA GLY A 23 2.68 -10.77 6.37
C GLY A 23 2.61 -9.35 5.79
N LEU A 24 2.19 -9.18 4.54
CA LEU A 24 2.11 -7.90 3.87
C LEU A 24 0.67 -7.39 3.92
N SER A 25 0.45 -6.14 4.30
CA SER A 25 -0.87 -5.52 4.27
C SER A 25 -0.80 -4.17 3.58
N SER A 26 -1.84 -3.84 2.81
CA SER A 26 -1.92 -2.58 2.09
C SER A 26 -3.28 -1.90 2.24
N ARG A 27 -3.27 -0.57 2.30
CA ARG A 27 -4.47 0.25 2.48
C ARG A 27 -4.41 1.50 1.63
N LEU A 28 -5.51 1.82 0.97
CA LEU A 28 -5.73 3.10 0.31
C LEU A 28 -5.97 4.21 1.33
N LEU A 29 -5.14 5.26 1.29
CA LEU A 29 -5.26 6.44 2.14
C LEU A 29 -6.10 7.54 1.49
N SER A 30 -5.88 7.79 0.21
CA SER A 30 -6.56 8.86 -0.52
C SER A 30 -6.55 8.63 -2.02
N PHE A 31 -7.52 9.24 -2.72
CA PHE A 31 -7.53 9.36 -4.17
C PHE A 31 -8.05 10.74 -4.56
N ARG A 32 -7.20 11.55 -5.19
CA ARG A 32 -7.54 12.92 -5.63
C ARG A 32 -6.80 13.24 -6.92
N ASN A 33 -7.46 13.88 -7.87
CA ASN A 33 -6.87 14.35 -9.13
C ASN A 33 -6.12 13.25 -9.90
N GLY A 34 -6.66 12.02 -9.93
CA GLY A 34 -6.02 10.89 -10.60
C GLY A 34 -4.78 10.34 -9.87
N VAL A 35 -4.49 10.81 -8.65
CA VAL A 35 -3.39 10.32 -7.82
C VAL A 35 -3.94 9.60 -6.61
N PHE A 36 -3.59 8.32 -6.42
CA PHE A 36 -3.87 7.62 -5.17
C PHE A 36 -2.65 7.47 -4.28
N SER A 37 -2.90 7.31 -2.99
CA SER A 37 -1.88 7.08 -1.98
C SER A 37 -2.13 5.78 -1.25
N LEU A 38 -1.10 4.93 -1.15
CA LEU A 38 -1.15 3.67 -0.42
C LEU A 38 -0.28 3.72 0.82
N GLU A 39 -0.76 3.09 1.89
CA GLU A 39 0.02 2.69 3.05
C GLU A 39 0.29 1.19 2.95
N ILE A 40 1.54 0.78 3.14
CA ILE A 40 1.97 -0.60 3.10
C ILE A 40 2.65 -0.92 4.43
N VAL A 41 2.21 -1.98 5.09
CA VAL A 41 2.82 -2.50 6.30
C VAL A 41 3.50 -3.82 5.98
N ILE A 42 4.82 -3.87 6.20
CA ILE A 42 5.64 -5.02 5.86
C ILE A 42 5.85 -5.92 7.09
N GLY A 43 5.40 -7.16 7.00
CA GLY A 43 5.64 -8.18 8.02
C GLY A 43 6.94 -8.95 7.80
N LYS A 44 7.35 -9.70 8.83
CA LYS A 44 8.61 -10.45 8.88
C LYS A 44 8.84 -11.45 7.72
N LYS A 45 7.76 -11.94 7.10
CA LYS A 45 7.85 -12.96 6.04
C LYS A 45 8.11 -12.36 4.65
N TRP A 46 8.06 -11.04 4.50
CA TRP A 46 8.26 -10.38 3.22
C TRP A 46 9.72 -9.99 3.04
N CYS A 47 10.37 -10.53 2.01
CA CYS A 47 11.81 -10.38 1.80
C CYS A 47 12.17 -9.42 0.66
N LYS A 48 11.18 -8.84 -0.04
CA LYS A 48 11.45 -7.91 -1.15
C LYS A 48 11.83 -6.54 -0.62
N ASP A 49 12.67 -5.82 -1.36
CA ASP A 49 13.04 -4.45 -1.03
C ASP A 49 11.83 -3.50 -1.16
N TYR A 50 11.93 -2.34 -0.50
CA TYR A 50 10.86 -1.35 -0.45
C TYR A 50 10.43 -0.84 -1.83
N ASN A 51 11.36 -0.72 -2.78
CA ASN A 51 11.06 -0.20 -4.09
C ASN A 51 10.27 -1.22 -4.92
N SER A 52 10.72 -2.47 -4.95
CA SER A 52 10.01 -3.56 -5.62
C SER A 52 8.62 -3.77 -5.03
N THR A 53 8.51 -3.73 -3.70
CA THR A 53 7.24 -3.84 -2.97
C THR A 53 6.27 -2.72 -3.34
N ALA A 54 6.75 -1.47 -3.37
CA ALA A 54 5.94 -0.32 -3.71
C ALA A 54 5.39 -0.42 -5.14
N ILE A 55 6.22 -0.80 -6.10
CA ILE A 55 5.84 -0.94 -7.51
C ILE A 55 4.80 -2.06 -7.66
N GLU A 56 5.07 -3.24 -7.08
CA GLU A 56 4.19 -4.39 -7.15
C GLU A 56 2.80 -4.07 -6.61
N LEU A 57 2.71 -3.55 -5.38
CA LEU A 57 1.43 -3.23 -4.76
C LEU A 57 0.71 -2.08 -5.47
N ALA A 58 1.42 -1.07 -5.96
CA ALA A 58 0.79 -0.01 -6.74
C ALA A 58 0.11 -0.56 -8.00
N HIS A 59 0.76 -1.47 -8.72
CA HIS A 59 0.17 -2.10 -9.91
C HIS A 59 -0.97 -3.06 -9.58
N VAL A 60 -0.89 -3.83 -8.49
CA VAL A 60 -2.00 -4.67 -8.02
C VAL A 60 -3.22 -3.80 -7.75
N TRP A 61 -3.08 -2.73 -6.96
CA TRP A 61 -4.20 -1.84 -6.65
C TRP A 61 -4.83 -1.20 -7.88
N LYS A 62 -4.01 -0.78 -8.86
CA LYS A 62 -4.50 -0.18 -10.11
C LYS A 62 -5.20 -1.18 -11.03
N LYS A 63 -4.77 -2.44 -11.06
CA LYS A 63 -5.34 -3.49 -11.93
C LYS A 63 -6.58 -4.14 -11.35
N THR A 64 -6.63 -4.29 -10.03
CA THR A 64 -7.71 -5.01 -9.35
C THR A 64 -8.96 -4.17 -9.13
N HIS A 65 -8.81 -2.84 -9.10
CA HIS A 65 -9.95 -1.94 -8.84
C HIS A 65 -10.16 -1.00 -10.02
N ASP A 66 -11.31 -1.14 -10.67
CA ASP A 66 -11.70 -0.30 -11.80
C ASP A 66 -11.69 1.19 -11.43
N GLU A 67 -11.99 1.53 -10.17
CA GLU A 67 -11.97 2.92 -9.68
C GLU A 67 -10.57 3.55 -9.74
N LEU A 68 -9.51 2.74 -9.71
CA LEU A 68 -8.12 3.18 -9.76
C LEU A 68 -7.47 2.98 -11.14
N SER A 69 -8.16 2.36 -12.09
CA SER A 69 -7.64 2.07 -13.44
C SER A 69 -7.19 3.35 -14.17
N TYR A 70 -7.93 4.45 -14.00
CA TYR A 70 -7.64 5.77 -14.58
C TYR A 70 -6.61 6.58 -13.79
N ALA A 71 -6.02 6.04 -12.73
CA ALA A 71 -5.04 6.77 -11.95
C ALA A 71 -3.75 6.99 -12.75
N ILE A 72 -3.33 8.26 -12.81
CA ILE A 72 -2.12 8.73 -13.48
C ILE A 72 -0.90 8.52 -12.59
N ALA A 73 -1.09 8.48 -11.27
CA ALA A 73 0.00 8.35 -10.31
C ALA A 73 -0.40 7.57 -9.06
N CYS A 74 0.58 6.92 -8.45
CA CYS A 74 0.48 6.33 -7.11
C CYS A 74 1.65 6.83 -6.27
N LYS A 75 1.35 7.23 -5.04
CA LYS A 75 2.32 7.50 -3.96
C LYS A 75 2.22 6.38 -2.95
N VAL A 76 3.35 5.90 -2.44
CA VAL A 76 3.39 4.78 -1.51
C VAL A 76 4.14 5.18 -0.25
N PHE A 77 3.54 4.88 0.90
CA PHE A 77 4.11 5.05 2.23
C PHE A 77 4.29 3.69 2.86
N ILE A 78 5.50 3.41 3.36
CA ILE A 78 5.87 2.10 3.90
C ILE A 78 6.12 2.23 5.39
N VAL A 79 5.56 1.28 6.13
CA VAL A 79 5.82 1.03 7.55
C VAL A 79 6.50 -0.33 7.65
N ASP A 80 7.71 -0.34 8.18
CA ASP A 80 8.48 -1.56 8.44
C ASP A 80 8.68 -1.76 9.96
N PRO A 81 7.76 -2.47 10.63
CA PRO A 81 7.92 -2.82 12.03
C PRO A 81 9.05 -3.82 12.31
N ASN A 82 9.70 -4.39 11.29
CA ASN A 82 10.84 -5.29 11.52
C ASN A 82 12.12 -4.52 11.82
N SER A 83 12.26 -3.31 11.26
CA SER A 83 13.39 -2.42 11.55
C SER A 83 13.34 -1.88 12.98
N PHE A 84 12.14 -1.75 13.56
CA PHE A 84 11.92 -1.13 14.86
C PHE A 84 10.84 -1.87 15.67
N GLU A 85 11.26 -2.60 16.70
CA GLU A 85 10.36 -3.47 17.47
C GLU A 85 9.21 -2.70 18.15
N TYR A 86 9.45 -1.49 18.66
CA TYR A 86 8.42 -0.65 19.27
C TYR A 86 7.24 -0.36 18.33
N LYS A 87 7.46 -0.35 17.00
CA LYS A 87 6.37 -0.13 16.03
C LYS A 87 5.36 -1.27 16.02
N LYS A 88 5.80 -2.49 16.32
CA LYS A 88 4.89 -3.64 16.47
C LYS A 88 3.90 -3.38 17.60
N ASP A 89 4.38 -2.84 18.71
CA ASP A 89 3.54 -2.58 19.87
C ASP A 89 2.61 -1.40 19.64
N LEU A 90 3.08 -0.32 18.98
CA LEU A 90 2.21 0.77 18.54
C LEU A 90 1.07 0.27 17.64
N ILE A 91 1.38 -0.57 16.64
CA ILE A 91 0.37 -1.14 15.72
C ILE A 91 -0.64 -2.00 16.49
N LYS A 92 -0.18 -2.85 17.43
CA LYS A 92 -1.08 -3.67 18.28
C LYS A 92 -1.99 -2.81 19.14
N SER A 93 -1.51 -1.67 19.64
CA SER A 93 -2.29 -0.71 20.41
C SER A 93 -3.22 0.17 19.55
N GLY A 94 -3.28 -0.06 18.24
CA GLY A 94 -4.09 0.74 17.31
C GLY A 94 -3.50 2.12 17.00
N ILE A 95 -2.28 2.39 17.45
CA ILE A 95 -1.55 3.64 17.17
C ILE A 95 -0.85 3.50 15.83
N LYS A 96 -1.03 4.49 14.95
CA LYS A 96 -0.35 4.52 13.65
C LYS A 96 1.10 4.96 13.83
N PRO A 97 2.10 4.09 13.57
CA PRO A 97 3.50 4.48 13.63
C PRO A 97 3.86 5.40 12.45
N GLY A 98 4.95 6.15 12.57
CA GLY A 98 5.49 6.94 11.47
C GLY A 98 6.02 6.08 10.32
N TYR A 99 6.03 6.64 9.11
CA TYR A 99 6.51 5.99 7.90
C TYR A 99 8.04 5.84 7.88
N ASP A 100 8.51 4.65 7.50
CA ASP A 100 9.94 4.32 7.35
C ASP A 100 10.47 4.70 5.97
N ALA A 101 9.63 4.57 4.95
CA ALA A 101 9.99 4.94 3.59
C ALA A 101 8.79 5.52 2.84
N ARG A 102 9.09 6.29 1.80
CA ARG A 102 8.12 6.81 0.85
C ARG A 102 8.63 6.61 -0.57
N LYS A 103 7.79 6.07 -1.43
CA LYS A 103 8.02 6.10 -2.88
C LYS A 103 7.11 7.16 -3.48
N GLY A 104 7.71 8.04 -4.27
CA GLY A 104 7.02 9.08 -5.04
C GLY A 104 6.18 8.48 -6.18
N VAL A 105 6.05 9.21 -7.28
CA VAL A 105 5.16 8.83 -8.39
C VAL A 105 5.63 7.55 -9.09
N ILE A 106 4.81 6.49 -9.07
CA ILE A 106 5.15 5.17 -9.65
C ILE A 106 4.78 5.03 -11.14
N PHE A 107 3.64 5.55 -11.61
CA PHE A 107 3.15 5.30 -12.99
C PHE A 107 3.70 6.27 -14.06
N ASN A 108 4.82 6.94 -13.80
CA ASN A 108 5.28 8.09 -14.58
C ASN A 108 6.14 7.73 -15.81
N LYS A 109 5.66 6.86 -16.71
CA LYS A 109 6.38 6.64 -17.97
C LYS A 109 5.71 7.16 -19.24
N ASP A 110 4.38 7.12 -19.37
CA ASP A 110 3.78 7.37 -20.69
C ASP A 110 2.50 8.25 -20.71
N TYR A 111 2.18 8.98 -19.64
CA TYR A 111 0.95 9.82 -19.59
C TYR A 111 1.14 11.28 -20.08
N LEU A 112 2.32 11.62 -20.61
CA LEU A 112 2.66 12.99 -21.04
C LEU A 112 2.93 13.15 -22.54
N ASN A 113 2.63 12.14 -23.38
CA ASN A 113 2.67 12.28 -24.84
C ASN A 113 1.44 11.67 -25.50
#